data_AF-A0A1C7EHQ9-F1
#
_entry.id   AF-A0A1C7EHQ9-F1
#
_cell.length_a   1.000
_cell.length_b   1.000
_cell.length_c   1.000
_cell.angle_alpha   90.00
_cell.angle_beta   90.00
_cell.angle_gamma   90.00
#
_symmetry.space_group_name_H-M   'P 1'
#
loop_
_entity.id
_entity.type
_entity.pdbx_description
1 polymer ?
#
loop_
_entity_poly.entity_id
_entity_poly.type
_entity_poly.pdbx_seq_one_letter_code
_entity_poly.pdbx_strand_id
1 'polypeptide(L)'
;MVKVDLLEKTPQKVSELLGGEMEFYDGFWHLEKKREVKAHRRSRLCVCWSLDLLVAYQMTADDQKAINQAEIFLLPEELSVFIGELIKHPNFLPISYSQQLSTERGMYCLRISSLELPEHFAERLSDSLQALGEKSILSKGE
;
A
#
# COMPACT_ATOMS: atom_id res chain seq x y z
N MET A 1 5.45 32.76 -3.75
CA MET A 1 6.41 31.79 -4.34
C MET A 1 6.40 30.50 -3.49
N VAL A 2 5.25 29.83 -3.35
CA VAL A 2 5.02 28.71 -2.39
C VAL A 2 4.48 27.45 -3.08
N LYS A 3 4.07 27.53 -4.35
CA LYS A 3 3.35 26.46 -5.07
C LYS A 3 4.23 25.35 -5.66
N VAL A 4 5.52 25.59 -5.88
CA VAL A 4 6.42 24.61 -6.53
C VAL A 4 6.96 23.59 -5.52
N ASP A 5 7.11 24.01 -4.25
CA ASP A 5 7.67 23.18 -3.17
C ASP A 5 6.78 22.00 -2.75
N LEU A 6 5.44 22.12 -2.81
CA LEU A 6 4.52 21.06 -2.39
C LEU A 6 4.45 19.92 -3.41
N LEU A 7 4.46 20.26 -4.70
CA LEU A 7 4.42 19.28 -5.79
C LEU A 7 5.70 18.43 -5.89
N GLU A 8 6.85 18.92 -5.42
CA GLU A 8 8.10 18.14 -5.37
C GLU A 8 8.28 17.35 -4.06
N LYS A 9 7.77 17.87 -2.94
CA LYS A 9 7.95 17.23 -1.62
C LYS A 9 6.99 16.05 -1.38
N THR A 10 5.75 16.12 -1.88
CA THR A 10 4.78 15.03 -1.72
C THR A 10 5.25 13.71 -2.37
N PRO A 11 5.71 13.68 -3.64
CA PRO A 11 6.24 12.45 -4.23
C PRO A 11 7.43 11.88 -3.47
N GLN A 12 8.34 12.74 -2.98
CA GLN A 12 9.49 12.30 -2.16
C GLN A 12 9.03 11.63 -0.87
N LYS A 13 8.10 12.26 -0.14
CA LYS A 13 7.58 11.69 1.11
C LYS A 13 6.83 10.38 0.89
N VAL A 14 6.03 10.28 -0.18
CA VAL A 14 5.34 9.03 -0.55
C VAL A 14 6.37 7.94 -0.91
N SER A 15 7.42 8.30 -1.65
CA SER A 15 8.54 7.41 -1.99
C SER A 15 9.24 6.86 -0.74
N GLU A 16 9.52 7.73 0.24
CA GLU A 16 10.15 7.37 1.51
C GLU A 16 9.28 6.42 2.33
N LEU A 17 7.99 6.74 2.49
CA LEU A 17 7.03 5.91 3.25
C LEU A 17 6.88 4.52 2.64
N LEU A 18 6.76 4.47 1.32
CA LEU A 18 6.49 3.22 0.61
C LEU A 18 7.75 2.51 0.15
N GLY A 19 8.95 3.08 0.34
CA GLY A 19 10.22 2.47 -0.05
C GLY A 19 10.27 2.06 -1.52
N GLY A 20 10.10 3.03 -2.43
CA GLY A 20 10.16 2.87 -3.88
C GLY A 20 10.25 4.24 -4.56
N GLU A 21 10.52 4.26 -5.86
CA GLU A 21 10.58 5.50 -6.63
C GLU A 21 9.20 5.87 -7.18
N MET A 22 8.89 7.17 -7.17
CA MET A 22 7.67 7.71 -7.78
C MET A 22 7.99 8.29 -9.17
N GLU A 23 7.24 7.86 -10.17
CA GLU A 23 7.32 8.34 -11.56
C GLU A 23 6.05 9.10 -11.94
N PHE A 24 6.17 10.15 -12.76
CA PHE A 24 5.01 10.92 -13.22
C PHE A 24 4.71 10.63 -14.69
N TYR A 25 3.56 10.03 -14.96
CA TYR A 25 3.05 9.78 -16.30
C TYR A 25 1.52 9.72 -16.31
N ASP A 26 0.91 9.97 -17.47
CA ASP A 26 -0.55 9.99 -17.66
C ASP A 26 -1.33 10.91 -16.69
N GLY A 27 -0.67 11.93 -16.14
CA GLY A 27 -1.28 12.87 -15.19
C GLY A 27 -1.37 12.35 -13.74
N PHE A 28 -0.70 11.24 -13.43
CA PHE A 28 -0.63 10.62 -12.12
C PHE A 28 0.83 10.45 -11.69
N TRP A 29 1.05 10.47 -10.39
CA TRP A 29 2.25 9.96 -9.78
C TRP A 29 2.04 8.47 -9.49
N HIS A 30 2.99 7.64 -9.91
CA HIS A 30 2.94 6.19 -9.80
C HIS A 30 4.15 5.66 -9.05
N LEU A 31 3.94 4.63 -8.23
CA LEU A 31 4.98 3.78 -7.69
C LEU A 31 4.60 2.34 -7.96
N GLU A 32 5.52 1.63 -8.59
CA GLU A 32 5.41 0.21 -8.85
C GLU A 32 6.59 -0.47 -8.17
N LYS A 33 6.31 -1.43 -7.29
CA LYS A 33 7.37 -2.24 -6.70
C LYS A 33 6.93 -3.66 -6.41
N LYS A 34 7.91 -4.54 -6.30
CA LYS A 34 7.71 -5.90 -5.80
C LYS A 34 7.91 -5.95 -4.29
N ARG A 35 7.04 -6.64 -3.58
CA ARG A 35 7.29 -7.09 -2.20
C ARG A 35 7.78 -8.53 -2.22
N GLU A 36 8.84 -8.81 -1.48
CA GLU A 36 9.29 -10.17 -1.25
C GLU A 36 8.65 -10.72 0.02
N VAL A 37 7.91 -11.82 -0.11
CA VAL A 37 7.24 -12.47 1.01
C VAL A 37 7.82 -13.87 1.20
N LYS A 38 8.39 -14.13 2.38
CA LYS A 38 8.94 -15.45 2.73
C LYS A 38 7.91 -16.21 3.55
N ALA A 39 7.28 -17.20 2.92
CA ALA A 39 6.37 -18.10 3.62
C ALA A 39 7.12 -19.37 4.04
N HIS A 40 7.21 -19.57 5.36
CA HIS A 40 7.64 -20.85 5.92
C HIS A 40 6.43 -21.79 5.99
N ARG A 41 6.42 -22.83 5.16
CA ARG A 41 5.46 -23.92 5.34
C ARG A 41 5.91 -24.78 6.52
N ARG A 42 5.03 -25.63 7.06
CA ARG A 42 5.37 -26.57 8.15
C ARG A 42 6.48 -27.58 7.78
N SER A 43 6.79 -27.72 6.49
CA SER A 43 7.99 -28.42 6.00
C SER A 43 9.19 -27.48 5.98
N ARG A 44 10.44 -27.99 6.00
CA ARG A 44 11.67 -27.17 5.89
C ARG A 44 11.82 -26.42 4.54
N LEU A 45 10.74 -26.26 3.78
CA LEU A 45 10.68 -25.55 2.51
C LEU A 45 10.28 -24.09 2.77
N CYS A 46 11.19 -23.18 2.45
CA CYS A 46 10.93 -21.75 2.38
C CYS A 46 10.49 -21.42 0.96
N VAL A 47 9.29 -20.85 0.80
CA VAL A 47 8.84 -20.34 -0.49
C VAL A 47 8.92 -18.81 -0.45
N CYS A 48 9.64 -18.24 -1.41
CA CYS A 48 9.73 -16.80 -1.58
C CYS A 48 8.77 -16.39 -2.71
N TRP A 49 7.82 -15.53 -2.39
CA TRP A 49 6.90 -14.92 -3.35
C TRP A 49 7.37 -13.50 -3.67
N SER A 50 7.24 -13.10 -4.93
CA SER A 50 7.42 -11.71 -5.37
C SER A 50 6.06 -11.19 -5.81
N LEU A 51 5.45 -10.33 -4.99
CA LEU A 51 4.09 -9.84 -5.18
C LEU A 51 4.08 -8.38 -5.61
N ASP A 52 3.15 -8.00 -6.46
CA ASP A 52 3.02 -6.63 -6.94
C ASP A 52 2.41 -5.69 -5.89
N LEU A 53 2.98 -4.49 -5.82
CA LEU A 53 2.41 -3.31 -5.19
C LEU A 53 2.42 -2.17 -6.21
N LEU A 54 1.24 -1.69 -6.55
CA LEU A 54 1.04 -0.52 -7.39
C LEU A 54 0.36 0.55 -6.54
N VAL A 55 0.87 1.77 -6.58
CA VAL A 55 0.28 2.93 -5.91
C VAL A 55 0.26 4.08 -6.90
N ALA A 56 -0.87 4.77 -7.00
CA ALA A 56 -0.98 5.94 -7.85
C ALA A 56 -1.76 7.05 -7.15
N TYR A 57 -1.42 8.30 -7.44
CA TYR A 57 -2.26 9.42 -7.04
C TYR A 57 -2.26 10.56 -8.06
N GLN A 58 -3.36 11.29 -8.09
CA GLN A 58 -3.51 12.53 -8.85
C GLN A 58 -4.07 13.63 -7.96
N MET A 59 -3.37 14.76 -7.90
CA MET A 59 -3.83 15.93 -7.14
C MET A 59 -5.12 16.51 -7.73
N THR A 60 -6.01 16.97 -6.86
CA THR A 60 -7.19 17.75 -7.26
C THR A 60 -6.78 19.14 -7.73
N ALA A 61 -7.63 19.82 -8.50
CA ALA A 61 -7.31 21.13 -9.08
C ALA A 61 -7.03 22.24 -8.04
N ASP A 62 -7.47 22.06 -6.80
CA ASP A 62 -7.21 22.96 -5.67
C ASP A 62 -5.98 22.57 -4.83
N ASP A 63 -5.28 21.50 -5.23
CA ASP A 63 -4.11 20.91 -4.56
C ASP A 63 -4.34 20.56 -3.07
N GLN A 64 -5.61 20.43 -2.62
CA GLN A 64 -5.93 20.13 -1.23
C GLN A 64 -6.00 18.63 -0.94
N LYS A 65 -6.27 17.81 -1.96
CA LYS A 65 -6.43 16.36 -1.85
C LYS A 65 -5.90 15.69 -3.10
N ALA A 66 -5.83 14.37 -3.07
CA ALA A 66 -5.58 13.55 -4.24
C ALA A 66 -6.59 12.41 -4.34
N ILE A 67 -6.85 11.98 -5.57
CA ILE A 67 -7.43 10.69 -5.85
C ILE A 67 -6.30 9.68 -5.71
N ASN A 68 -6.31 8.92 -4.62
CA ASN A 68 -5.31 7.89 -4.33
C ASN A 68 -5.85 6.52 -4.72
N GLN A 69 -4.98 5.68 -5.25
CA GLN A 69 -5.29 4.31 -5.66
C GLN A 69 -4.14 3.40 -5.29
N ALA A 70 -4.45 2.17 -4.91
CA ALA A 70 -3.45 1.13 -4.79
C ALA A 70 -4.01 -0.24 -5.18
N GLU A 71 -3.15 -1.06 -5.78
CA GLU A 71 -3.36 -2.47 -6.05
C GLU A 71 -2.32 -3.29 -5.29
N ILE A 72 -2.80 -4.17 -4.42
CA ILE A 72 -2.00 -4.88 -3.42
C ILE A 72 -2.27 -6.37 -3.55
N PHE A 73 -1.24 -7.14 -3.89
CA PHE A 73 -1.31 -8.61 -3.87
C PHE A 73 -0.90 -9.17 -2.50
N LEU A 74 -1.81 -9.92 -1.87
CA LEU A 74 -1.64 -10.49 -0.53
C LEU A 74 -1.76 -12.02 -0.59
N LEU A 75 -0.93 -12.70 0.20
CA LEU A 75 -1.17 -14.11 0.51
C LEU A 75 -2.46 -14.27 1.34
N PRO A 76 -3.12 -15.44 1.28
CA PRO A 76 -4.33 -15.67 2.07
C PRO A 76 -4.17 -15.38 3.57
N GLU A 77 -2.99 -15.67 4.13
CA GLU A 77 -2.66 -15.47 5.54
C GLU A 77 -2.43 -14.00 5.91
N GLU A 78 -2.14 -13.13 4.93
CA GLU A 78 -1.84 -11.71 5.13
C GLU A 78 -3.10 -10.84 5.15
N LEU A 79 -4.19 -11.26 4.50
CA LEU A 79 -5.36 -10.41 4.27
C LEU A 79 -5.97 -9.87 5.57
N SER A 80 -6.18 -10.74 6.56
CA SER A 80 -6.81 -10.33 7.83
C SER A 80 -5.92 -9.39 8.65
N VAL A 81 -4.61 -9.58 8.59
CA VAL A 81 -3.62 -8.71 9.23
C VAL A 81 -3.64 -7.34 8.56
N PHE A 82 -3.49 -7.32 7.23
CA PHE A 82 -3.46 -6.09 6.45
C PHE A 82 -4.70 -5.24 6.69
N ILE A 83 -5.90 -5.82 6.52
CA ILE A 83 -7.16 -5.11 6.71
C ILE A 83 -7.33 -4.66 8.17
N GLY A 84 -6.88 -5.48 9.13
CA GLY A 84 -6.92 -5.16 10.55
C GLY A 84 -6.13 -3.88 10.88
N GLU A 85 -4.91 -3.76 10.36
CA GLU A 85 -4.09 -2.54 10.55
C GLU A 85 -4.65 -1.35 9.78
N LEU A 86 -5.10 -1.58 8.54
CA LEU A 86 -5.68 -0.54 7.70
C LEU A 86 -6.86 0.17 8.39
N ILE A 87 -7.73 -0.59 9.07
CA ILE A 87 -8.90 -0.06 9.78
C ILE A 87 -8.54 0.60 11.11
N LYS A 88 -7.51 0.10 11.81
CA LYS A 88 -7.11 0.61 13.14
C LYS A 88 -6.15 1.79 13.09
N HIS A 89 -5.64 2.11 11.90
CA HIS A 89 -4.66 3.16 11.70
C HIS A 89 -5.13 4.52 12.26
N PRO A 90 -4.25 5.31 12.90
CA PRO A 90 -4.60 6.62 13.46
C PRO A 90 -5.16 7.61 12.43
N ASN A 91 -4.65 7.58 11.19
CA ASN A 91 -5.27 8.26 10.05
C ASN A 91 -6.43 7.42 9.53
N PHE A 92 -7.63 7.67 10.07
CA PHE A 92 -8.84 6.94 9.71
C PHE A 92 -9.15 6.99 8.21
N LEU A 93 -9.81 5.95 7.72
CA LEU A 93 -10.31 5.89 6.35
C LEU A 93 -11.31 7.03 6.09
N PRO A 94 -11.15 7.79 5.00
CA PRO A 94 -12.09 8.86 4.68
C PRO A 94 -13.43 8.27 4.20
N ILE A 95 -14.49 9.09 4.24
CA ILE A 95 -15.82 8.71 3.73
C ILE A 95 -15.79 8.37 2.22
N SER A 96 -14.82 8.92 1.50
CA SER A 96 -14.56 8.66 0.07
C SER A 96 -13.80 7.36 -0.20
N TYR A 97 -13.50 6.56 0.83
CA TYR A 97 -12.81 5.29 0.68
C TYR A 97 -13.68 4.26 -0.05
N SER A 98 -13.05 3.53 -0.96
CA SER A 98 -13.64 2.37 -1.61
C SER A 98 -12.61 1.24 -1.66
N GLN A 99 -13.10 0.00 -1.64
CA GLN A 99 -12.26 -1.18 -1.80
C GLN A 99 -12.96 -2.26 -2.62
N GLN A 100 -12.17 -3.02 -3.36
CA GLN A 100 -12.59 -4.21 -4.09
C GLN A 100 -11.60 -5.33 -3.82
N LEU A 101 -12.12 -6.52 -3.50
CA LEU A 101 -11.32 -7.73 -3.31
C LEU A 101 -11.61 -8.71 -4.44
N SER A 102 -10.55 -9.27 -5.01
CA SER A 102 -10.62 -10.33 -6.01
C SER A 102 -9.59 -11.42 -5.70
N THR A 103 -9.75 -12.60 -6.30
CA THR A 103 -8.78 -13.70 -6.17
C THR A 103 -8.11 -13.93 -7.51
N GLU A 104 -6.78 -13.86 -7.53
CA GLU A 104 -5.97 -14.01 -8.74
C GLU A 104 -4.85 -15.01 -8.46
N ARG A 105 -4.83 -16.14 -9.19
CA ARG A 105 -3.80 -17.19 -9.06
C ARG A 105 -3.61 -17.72 -7.62
N GLY A 106 -4.69 -17.76 -6.83
CA GLY A 106 -4.67 -18.23 -5.44
C GLY A 106 -4.21 -17.18 -4.41
N MET A 107 -4.01 -15.93 -4.83
CA MET A 107 -3.70 -14.79 -3.97
C MET A 107 -4.88 -13.80 -3.97
N TYR A 108 -4.94 -12.96 -2.95
CA TYR A 108 -5.89 -11.86 -2.93
C TYR A 108 -5.30 -10.65 -3.65
N CYS A 109 -6.06 -10.09 -4.60
CA CYS A 109 -5.79 -8.77 -5.15
C CYS A 109 -6.78 -7.77 -4.55
N LEU A 110 -6.27 -6.90 -3.69
CA LEU A 110 -7.00 -5.83 -3.03
C LEU A 110 -6.74 -4.53 -3.79
N ARG A 111 -7.81 -3.93 -4.31
CA ARG A 111 -7.79 -2.62 -4.94
C ARG A 111 -8.48 -1.63 -4.02
N ILE A 112 -7.79 -0.56 -3.66
CA ILE A 112 -8.32 0.49 -2.78
C ILE A 112 -8.24 1.84 -3.47
N SER A 113 -9.19 2.71 -3.16
CA SER A 113 -9.17 4.10 -3.61
C SER A 113 -9.69 5.04 -2.53
N SER A 114 -9.23 6.29 -2.53
CA SER A 114 -9.77 7.31 -1.62
C SER A 114 -9.49 8.72 -2.11
N LEU A 115 -10.22 9.70 -1.55
CA LEU A 115 -9.97 11.12 -1.75
C LEU A 115 -9.44 11.74 -0.45
N GLU A 116 -8.13 11.87 -0.32
CA GLU A 116 -7.40 12.37 0.86
C GLU A 116 -5.98 12.83 0.48
N LEU A 117 -5.17 13.26 1.45
CA LEU A 117 -3.76 13.61 1.21
C LEU A 117 -2.95 12.35 0.85
N PRO A 118 -2.09 12.39 -0.19
CA PRO A 118 -1.23 11.25 -0.57
C PRO A 118 -0.39 10.72 0.60
N GLU A 119 0.07 11.61 1.48
CA GLU A 119 0.87 11.25 2.64
C GLU A 119 0.08 10.39 3.64
N HIS A 120 -1.18 10.75 3.92
CA HIS A 120 -2.02 9.99 4.84
C HIS A 120 -2.36 8.61 4.26
N PHE A 121 -2.60 8.55 2.95
CA PHE A 121 -2.83 7.31 2.23
C PHE A 121 -1.59 6.41 2.27
N ALA A 122 -0.43 6.97 1.94
CA ALA A 122 0.85 6.26 1.90
C ALA A 122 1.31 5.78 3.29
N GLU A 123 1.14 6.60 4.33
CA GLU A 123 1.48 6.24 5.71
C GLU A 123 0.64 5.05 6.18
N ARG A 124 -0.67 5.12 5.98
CA ARG A 124 -1.59 4.04 6.33
C ARG A 124 -1.29 2.75 5.56
N LEU A 125 -0.96 2.87 4.28
CA LEU A 125 -0.56 1.73 3.45
C LEU A 125 0.78 1.14 3.91
N SER A 126 1.77 1.98 4.20
CA SER A 126 3.08 1.57 4.73
C SER A 126 2.92 0.76 6.01
N ASP A 127 2.21 1.30 7.00
CA ASP A 127 2.07 0.66 8.31
C ASP A 127 1.34 -0.69 8.21
N SER A 128 0.31 -0.75 7.37
CA SER A 128 -0.41 -1.98 7.08
C SER A 128 0.48 -3.04 6.43
N LEU A 129 1.43 -2.64 5.57
CA LEU A 129 2.40 -3.53 4.94
C LEU A 129 3.51 -3.96 5.90
N GLN A 130 3.99 -3.07 6.77
CA GLN A 130 5.03 -3.39 7.75
C GLN A 130 4.55 -4.46 8.73
N ALA A 131 3.29 -4.41 9.16
CA ALA A 131 2.70 -5.41 10.05
C ALA A 131 2.65 -6.83 9.46
N LEU A 132 2.74 -6.98 8.13
CA LEU A 132 2.87 -8.29 7.47
C LEU A 132 4.25 -8.90 7.73
N GLY A 133 5.30 -8.07 7.69
CA GLY A 133 6.68 -8.46 7.98
C GLY A 133 6.87 -8.90 9.43
N GLU A 134 6.26 -8.19 10.39
CA GLU A 134 6.35 -8.53 11.82
C GLU A 134 5.67 -9.85 12.17
N LYS A 135 4.57 -10.20 11.48
CA LYS A 135 3.84 -11.47 11.72
C LYS A 135 4.35 -12.65 10.92
N SER A 136 5.10 -12.44 9.85
CA SER A 136 5.77 -13.52 9.09
C SER A 136 6.79 -14.32 9.94
N ILE A 137 7.16 -13.80 11.12
CA ILE A 137 8.05 -14.44 12.10
C ILE A 137 7.27 -15.22 13.19
N LEU A 138 5.95 -15.01 13.33
CA LEU A 138 5.19 -15.41 14.52
C LEU A 138 4.25 -16.62 14.36
N SER A 139 4.25 -17.32 13.22
CA SER A 139 3.58 -18.64 13.16
C SER A 139 4.44 -19.74 13.81
N LYS A 140 4.74 -19.60 15.10
CA LYS A 140 5.21 -20.69 15.96
C LYS A 140 4.02 -21.27 16.73
N GLY A 141 3.58 -22.43 16.28
CA GLY A 141 3.03 -23.51 17.10
C GLY A 141 1.76 -23.23 17.91
N GLU A 142 0.64 -23.72 17.40
CA GLU A 142 -0.30 -24.52 18.19
C GLU A 142 -0.48 -25.88 17.50
#